data_AF-A0A2M7TP80-F1
#
_entry.id   AF-A0A2M7TP80-F1
#
_cell.length_a   1.000
_cell.length_b   1.000
_cell.length_c   1.000
_cell.angle_alpha   90.00
_cell.angle_beta   90.00
_cell.angle_gamma   90.00
#
_symmetry.space_group_name_H-M   'P 1'
#
loop_
_entity.id
_entity.type
_entity.pdbx_description
1 polymer ?
#
loop_
_entity_poly.entity_id
_entity_poly.type
_entity_poly.pdbx_seq_one_letter_code
_entity_poly.pdbx_strand_id
1 'polypeptide(L)'
;MELNTLEKLPLKGYFNASWITNLTIIIFSLLIQKRIPPQIPIFYGLPQGEVQLSSPIGILIPSVSSLIFILLNLSLINVIKDEFIKKILVVAGLTTAIFASITVVKIIFLVGQI
;
A
#
# COMPACT_ATOMS: atom_id res chain seq x y z
N MET A 1 -31.15 1.44 -7.82
CA MET A 1 -29.67 1.34 -7.87
C MET A 1 -29.26 0.45 -6.70
N GLU A 2 -29.26 -0.87 -6.91
CA GLU A 2 -28.88 -1.79 -5.83
C GLU A 2 -27.36 -1.73 -5.63
N LEU A 3 -26.94 -1.02 -4.59
CA LEU A 3 -25.59 -1.10 -4.05
C LEU A 3 -25.40 -2.46 -3.37
N ASN A 4 -25.23 -3.52 -4.15
CA ASN A 4 -24.72 -4.80 -3.65
C ASN A 4 -23.34 -5.09 -4.26
N THR A 5 -22.49 -4.08 -4.25
CA THR A 5 -21.13 -4.06 -4.84
C THR A 5 -20.18 -5.07 -4.21
N LEU A 6 -20.44 -5.52 -2.97
CA LEU A 6 -19.61 -6.47 -2.23
C LEU A 6 -19.94 -7.96 -2.47
N GLU A 7 -21.12 -8.26 -3.05
CA GLU A 7 -21.51 -9.64 -3.38
C GLU A 7 -21.01 -10.07 -4.76
N LYS A 8 -20.79 -9.13 -5.69
CA LYS A 8 -20.32 -9.40 -7.06
C LYS A 8 -18.83 -9.12 -7.29
N LEU A 9 -18.04 -9.03 -6.23
CA LEU A 9 -16.62 -8.70 -6.34
C LEU A 9 -15.81 -9.96 -6.71
N PRO A 10 -15.17 -10.02 -7.89
CA PRO A 10 -14.42 -11.20 -8.29
C PRO A 10 -13.21 -11.38 -7.37
N LEU A 11 -12.83 -12.63 -7.09
CA LEU A 11 -11.66 -12.93 -6.26
C LEU A 11 -11.68 -12.22 -4.89
N LYS A 12 -12.83 -12.19 -4.21
CA LYS A 12 -13.03 -11.52 -2.92
C LYS A 12 -11.93 -11.80 -1.88
N GLY A 13 -11.39 -13.03 -1.85
CA GLY A 13 -10.26 -13.38 -0.98
C GLY A 13 -8.99 -12.55 -1.25
N TYR A 14 -8.66 -12.30 -2.51
CA TYR A 14 -7.50 -11.50 -2.92
C TYR A 14 -7.71 -10.02 -2.59
N PHE A 15 -8.94 -9.53 -2.80
CA PHE A 15 -9.31 -8.18 -2.40
C PHE A 15 -9.19 -8.00 -0.88
N ASN A 16 -9.76 -8.91 -0.09
CA ASN A 16 -9.63 -8.88 1.37
C ASN A 16 -8.16 -8.95 1.81
N ALA A 17 -7.36 -9.82 1.18
CA ALA A 17 -5.93 -9.93 1.45
C ALA A 17 -5.19 -8.62 1.16
N SER A 18 -5.54 -7.91 0.08
CA SER A 18 -4.94 -6.60 -0.25
C SER A 18 -5.22 -5.56 0.83
N TRP A 19 -6.47 -5.51 1.32
CA TRP A 19 -6.88 -4.61 2.41
C TRP A 19 -6.21 -4.95 3.73
N ILE A 20 -6.22 -6.23 4.13
CA ILE A 20 -5.58 -6.70 5.36
C ILE A 20 -4.09 -6.37 5.31
N THR A 21 -3.41 -6.72 4.23
CA THR A 21 -1.98 -6.44 4.05
C THR A 21 -1.69 -4.95 4.17
N ASN A 22 -2.45 -4.10 3.47
CA ASN A 22 -2.26 -2.66 3.48
C ASN A 22 -2.52 -2.04 4.87
N LEU A 23 -3.61 -2.43 5.54
CA LEU A 23 -3.93 -1.93 6.88
C LEU A 23 -2.89 -2.40 7.91
N THR A 24 -2.45 -3.65 7.83
CA THR A 24 -1.40 -4.18 8.71
C THR A 24 -0.12 -3.35 8.56
N ILE A 25 0.31 -3.04 7.34
CA ILE A 25 1.53 -2.24 7.15
C ILE A 25 1.36 -0.78 7.57
N ILE A 26 0.18 -0.18 7.40
CA ILE A 26 -0.13 1.17 7.92
C ILE A 26 -0.01 1.18 9.45
N ILE A 27 -0.68 0.24 10.13
CA ILE A 27 -0.65 0.13 11.58
C ILE A 27 0.78 -0.08 12.06
N PHE A 28 1.52 -1.01 11.45
CA PHE A 28 2.92 -1.26 11.79
C PHE A 28 3.79 0.01 11.63
N SER A 29 3.61 0.72 10.51
CA SER A 29 4.30 1.98 10.21
C SER A 29 4.00 3.07 11.24
N LEU A 30 2.78 3.13 11.78
CA LEU A 30 2.40 4.07 12.83
C LEU A 30 2.99 3.68 14.20
N LEU A 31 3.03 2.39 14.52
CA LEU A 31 3.58 1.89 15.79
C LEU A 31 5.10 2.08 15.88
N ILE A 32 5.81 2.00 14.76
CA ILE A 32 7.27 2.07 14.73
C ILE A 32 7.81 3.52 14.70
N GLN A 33 6.95 4.54 14.55
CA GLN A 33 7.33 5.95 14.42
C GLN A 33 8.34 6.44 15.47
N LYS A 34 8.20 5.97 16.72
CA LYS A 34 9.07 6.37 17.85
C LYS A 34 10.40 5.62 17.93
N ARG A 35 10.58 4.56 17.13
CA ARG A 35 11.78 3.71 17.13
C ARG A 35 12.70 3.96 15.94
N ILE A 36 12.33 4.87 15.05
CA ILE A 36 13.07 5.19 13.84
C ILE A 36 13.71 6.58 14.01
N PRO A 37 14.89 6.83 13.42
CA PRO A 37 15.54 8.13 13.40
C PRO A 37 14.62 9.28 12.95
N PRO A 38 14.88 10.52 13.41
CA PRO A 38 14.05 11.69 13.08
C PRO A 38 14.04 12.05 11.60
N GLN A 39 14.97 11.51 10.81
CA GLN A 39 15.04 11.66 9.37
C GLN A 39 15.20 10.29 8.71
N ILE A 40 14.40 10.04 7.67
CA ILE A 40 14.35 8.78 6.95
C ILE A 40 14.31 9.01 5.44
N PRO A 41 14.84 8.09 4.63
CA PRO A 41 14.65 8.14 3.18
C PRO A 41 13.18 7.98 2.79
N ILE A 42 12.74 8.73 1.78
CA ILE A 42 11.40 8.60 1.17
C ILE A 42 11.29 7.29 0.35
N PHE A 43 12.41 6.83 -0.21
CA PHE A 43 12.49 5.63 -1.06
C PHE A 43 13.50 4.63 -0.49
N TYR A 44 13.38 3.36 -0.90
CA TYR A 44 14.23 2.27 -0.41
C TYR A 44 15.66 2.22 -1.01
N GLY A 45 16.27 3.38 -1.27
CA GLY A 45 17.64 3.54 -1.77
C GLY A 45 18.46 4.49 -0.87
N LEU A 46 19.78 4.48 -1.03
CA LEU A 46 20.65 5.40 -0.30
C LEU A 46 20.32 6.85 -0.70
N PRO A 47 20.01 7.73 0.28
CA PRO A 47 19.69 9.11 -0.02
C PRO A 47 20.93 9.84 -0.57
N GLN A 48 20.77 10.52 -1.71
CA GLN A 48 21.84 11.31 -2.33
C GLN A 48 21.85 12.78 -1.86
N GLY A 49 20.91 13.17 -0.99
CA GLY A 49 20.84 14.50 -0.41
C GLY A 49 19.60 14.71 0.46
N GLU A 50 19.55 15.86 1.13
CA GLU A 50 18.50 16.25 2.10
C GLU A 50 17.07 16.19 1.52
N VAL A 51 16.91 16.43 0.21
CA VAL A 51 15.59 16.40 -0.46
C VAL A 51 14.97 14.99 -0.52
N GLN A 52 15.77 13.94 -0.30
CA GLN A 52 15.29 12.56 -0.25
C GLN A 52 15.00 12.10 1.19
N LEU A 53 15.21 12.97 2.18
CA LEU A 53 14.89 12.73 3.58
C LEU A 53 13.51 13.29 3.92
N SER A 54 12.81 12.60 4.81
CA SER A 54 11.52 12.99 5.35
C SER A 54 11.48 12.69 6.85
N SER A 55 10.48 13.23 7.53
CA SER A 55 10.18 12.83 8.89
C SER A 55 9.63 11.39 8.93
N PRO A 56 9.61 10.71 10.09
CA PRO A 56 9.18 9.30 10.20
C PRO A 56 7.79 9.00 9.60
N ILE A 57 6.93 10.02 9.50
CA ILE A 57 5.60 9.90 8.87
C ILE A 57 5.70 9.53 7.39
N GLY A 58 6.81 9.85 6.73
CA GLY A 58 7.08 9.53 5.33
C GLY A 58 7.04 8.04 5.00
N ILE A 59 7.28 7.15 5.98
CA ILE A 59 7.13 5.69 5.81
C ILE A 59 5.68 5.31 5.44
N LEU A 60 4.68 6.15 5.72
CA LEU A 60 3.30 5.88 5.32
C LEU A 60 3.06 6.06 3.83
N ILE A 61 3.90 6.79 3.11
CA ILE A 61 3.69 7.14 1.70
C ILE A 61 3.41 5.89 0.84
N PRO A 62 4.25 4.83 0.84
CA PRO A 62 3.99 3.62 0.04
C PRO A 62 2.62 2.99 0.34
N SER A 63 2.26 2.90 1.61
CA SER A 63 1.03 2.24 2.07
C SER A 63 -0.22 3.06 1.73
N VAL A 64 -0.16 4.38 1.94
CA VAL A 64 -1.25 5.31 1.58
C VAL A 64 -1.44 5.37 0.07
N SER A 65 -0.36 5.43 -0.72
CA SER A 65 -0.42 5.37 -2.18
C SER A 65 -1.05 4.06 -2.65
N SER A 66 -0.67 2.93 -2.04
CA SER A 66 -1.29 1.63 -2.34
C SER A 66 -2.77 1.60 -1.95
N LEU A 67 -3.18 2.23 -0.86
CA LEU A 67 -4.59 2.29 -0.44
C LEU A 67 -5.42 3.10 -1.44
N ILE A 68 -4.91 4.25 -1.87
CA ILE A 68 -5.53 5.08 -2.92
C ILE A 68 -5.68 4.25 -4.20
N PHE A 69 -4.64 3.52 -4.60
CA PHE A 69 -4.69 2.66 -5.78
C PHE A 69 -5.75 1.55 -5.67
N ILE A 70 -5.87 0.89 -4.51
CA ILE A 70 -6.92 -0.11 -4.26
C ILE A 70 -8.33 0.50 -4.34
N LEU A 71 -8.52 1.71 -3.78
CA LEU A 71 -9.81 2.43 -3.84
C LEU A 71 -10.18 2.86 -5.26
N LEU A 72 -9.20 3.30 -6.05
CA LEU A 72 -9.40 3.60 -7.47
C LEU A 72 -9.78 2.34 -8.24
N ASN A 73 -9.07 1.23 -8.02
CA ASN A 73 -9.40 -0.05 -8.65
C ASN A 73 -10.81 -0.53 -8.28
N LEU A 74 -11.21 -0.40 -7.01
CA LEU A 74 -12.57 -0.72 -6.57
C LEU A 74 -13.62 0.14 -7.28
N SER A 75 -13.34 1.43 -7.46
CA SER A 75 -14.23 2.35 -8.20
C SER A 75 -14.36 1.93 -9.66
N LEU A 76 -13.26 1.52 -10.30
CA LEU A 76 -13.25 1.05 -11.69
C LEU A 76 -14.00 -0.28 -11.89
N ILE A 77 -13.90 -1.21 -10.92
CA ILE A 77 -14.61 -2.50 -10.96
C ILE A 77 -16.12 -2.31 -11.09
N ASN A 78 -16.68 -1.24 -10.52
CA ASN A 78 -18.12 -0.94 -10.58
C ASN A 78 -18.58 -0.45 -11.96
N VAL A 79 -17.67 0.07 -12.79
CA VAL A 79 -17.99 0.65 -14.11
C VAL A 79 -17.70 -0.34 -15.23
N ILE A 80 -16.69 -1.19 -15.05
CA ILE A 80 -16.24 -2.15 -16.06
C ILE A 80 -17.20 -3.36 -16.10
N LYS A 81 -17.59 -3.78 -17.30
CA LYS A 81 -18.45 -4.96 -17.49
C LYS A 81 -17.65 -6.26 -17.60
N ASP A 82 -16.43 -6.17 -18.15
CA ASP A 82 -15.57 -7.31 -18.41
C ASP A 82 -15.02 -7.93 -17.11
N GLU A 83 -15.36 -9.20 -16.87
CA GLU A 83 -14.94 -9.95 -15.67
C GLU A 83 -13.43 -10.21 -15.60
N PHE A 84 -12.77 -10.37 -16.75
CA PHE A 84 -11.32 -10.58 -16.80
C PHE A 84 -10.58 -9.31 -16.35
N ILE A 85 -10.99 -8.14 -16.83
CA ILE A 85 -10.42 -6.85 -16.42
C ILE A 85 -10.66 -6.60 -14.92
N LYS A 86 -11.84 -6.91 -14.38
CA LYS A 86 -12.09 -6.77 -12.93
C LYS A 86 -11.15 -7.66 -12.10
N LYS A 87 -10.91 -8.90 -12.53
CA LYS A 87 -9.94 -9.81 -11.87
C LYS A 87 -8.53 -9.22 -11.89
N ILE A 88 -8.11 -8.64 -13.01
CA ILE A 88 -6.81 -7.95 -13.11
C ILE A 88 -6.73 -6.79 -12.11
N LEU A 89 -7.77 -5.98 -11.98
CA LEU A 89 -7.79 -4.85 -11.02
C LEU A 89 -7.64 -5.31 -9.57
N VAL A 90 -8.26 -6.43 -9.20
CA VAL A 90 -8.11 -7.02 -7.86
C VAL A 90 -6.67 -7.54 -7.64
N VAL A 91 -6.12 -8.28 -8.61
CA VAL A 91 -4.74 -8.81 -8.52
C VAL A 91 -3.72 -7.68 -8.50
N ALA A 92 -3.93 -6.62 -9.29
CA ALA A 92 -3.09 -5.42 -9.26
C ALA A 92 -3.13 -4.74 -7.89
N GLY A 93 -4.32 -4.64 -7.27
CA GLY A 93 -4.45 -4.10 -5.91
C GLY A 93 -3.64 -4.89 -4.88
N LEU A 94 -3.72 -6.22 -4.92
CA LEU A 94 -2.91 -7.09 -4.05
C LEU A 94 -1.41 -6.94 -4.32
N THR A 95 -1.00 -6.91 -5.59
CA THR A 95 0.40 -6.76 -5.99
C THR A 95 0.98 -5.44 -5.48
N THR A 96 0.24 -4.35 -5.62
CA THR A 96 0.64 -3.03 -5.11
C THR A 96 0.74 -3.03 -3.58
N ALA A 97 -0.17 -3.71 -2.87
CA ALA A 97 -0.10 -3.83 -1.41
C ALA A 97 1.14 -4.62 -0.94
N ILE A 98 1.51 -5.67 -1.66
CA ILE A 98 2.73 -6.45 -1.40
C ILE A 98 3.97 -5.57 -1.64
N PHE A 99 4.03 -4.84 -2.76
CA PHE A 99 5.17 -3.94 -3.04
C PHE A 99 5.27 -2.77 -2.07
N ALA A 100 4.15 -2.21 -1.61
CA ALA A 100 4.14 -1.21 -0.55
C ALA A 100 4.71 -1.79 0.75
N SER A 101 4.29 -3.01 1.13
CA SER A 101 4.82 -3.71 2.30
C SER A 101 6.32 -3.94 2.21
N ILE A 102 6.82 -4.47 1.08
CA ILE A 102 8.25 -4.67 0.83
C ILE A 102 9.00 -3.35 0.93
N THR A 103 8.44 -2.27 0.37
CA THR A 103 9.06 -0.95 0.40
C THR A 103 9.20 -0.44 1.83
N VAL A 104 8.14 -0.49 2.63
CA VAL A 104 8.18 -0.07 4.04
C VAL A 104 9.21 -0.87 4.82
N VAL A 105 9.19 -2.20 4.69
CA VAL A 105 10.13 -3.08 5.38
C VAL A 105 11.57 -2.76 4.98
N LYS A 106 11.84 -2.52 3.69
CA LYS A 106 13.17 -2.12 3.22
C LYS A 106 13.61 -0.77 3.74
N ILE A 107 12.74 0.25 3.77
CA ILE A 107 13.06 1.56 4.34
C ILE A 107 13.44 1.40 5.82
N ILE A 108 12.65 0.63 6.57
CA ILE A 108 12.92 0.39 7.99
C ILE A 108 14.27 -0.32 8.19
N PHE A 109 14.58 -1.35 7.40
CA PHE A 109 15.88 -2.04 7.50
C PHE A 109 17.06 -1.19 7.05
N LEU A 110 16.89 -0.37 6.01
CA LEU A 110 17.93 0.54 5.54
C LEU A 110 18.34 1.52 6.65
N VAL A 111 17.36 1.99 7.43
CA VAL A 111 17.61 2.96 8.50
C VAL A 111 17.99 2.29 9.82
N GLY A 112 17.52 1.06 10.08
CA GLY A 112 17.85 0.30 11.30
C GLY A 112 19.24 -0.33 11.32
N GLN A 113 19.96 -0.31 10.20
CA GLN A 113 21.36 -0.74 10.08
C GLN A 113 22.37 0.40 10.26
N ILE A 114 21.88 1.63 10.48
CA ILE A 114 22.66 2.83 10.77
C ILE A 114 22.63 3.07 12.27
#